data_AF-A0A3D1EVZ1-F1
#
_entry.id   AF-A0A3D1EVZ1-F1
#
_cell.length_a   1.000
_cell.length_b   1.000
_cell.length_c   1.000
_cell.angle_alpha   90.00
_cell.angle_beta   90.00
_cell.angle_gamma   90.00
#
_symmetry.space_group_name_H-M   'P 1'
#
loop_
_entity.id
_entity.type
_entity.pdbx_description
1 polymer ?
#
loop_
_entity_poly.entity_id
_entity_poly.type
_entity_poly.pdbx_seq_one_letter_code
_entity_poly.pdbx_strand_id
1 'polypeptide(L)'
;MIHYGKAPLSATTDRWYGFSVYISSDELKLEDKSHVLIFQLHATPDFTLKEPWRVPPVSLSLRDGGLRFWHTYDHAKVSPKNDNIRPNGKAHTVCKQQDLWDRWTDIVVHTKFSLEKKGVAQVWIDGKQILDIHGIDLGYNDVVGPYPSWGLYSYKGPESRVIYFDEISVGDENASYADVAPGRLDQTQHPLAK
;
A
#
# COMPACT_ATOMS: atom_id res chain seq x y z
N MET A 1 -7.43 -11.34 0.21
CA MET A 1 -7.36 -9.96 0.76
C MET A 1 -8.73 -9.54 1.26
N ILE A 2 -8.75 -8.73 2.32
CA ILE A 2 -9.93 -8.05 2.86
C ILE A 2 -10.02 -6.69 2.18
N HIS A 3 -11.18 -6.37 1.59
CA HIS A 3 -11.45 -5.07 0.96
C HIS A 3 -12.28 -4.22 1.94
N TYR A 4 -11.87 -2.98 2.19
CA TYR A 4 -12.57 -2.08 3.13
C TYR A 4 -13.01 -0.79 2.44
N GLY A 5 -14.21 -0.32 2.76
CA GLY A 5 -14.83 0.88 2.18
C GLY A 5 -15.78 0.56 1.02
N LYS A 6 -17.07 0.88 1.19
CA LYS A 6 -18.09 0.85 0.11
C LYS A 6 -18.37 2.23 -0.49
N ALA A 7 -17.83 3.30 0.10
CA ALA A 7 -18.03 4.65 -0.39
C ALA A 7 -16.97 4.98 -1.45
N PRO A 8 -17.36 5.53 -2.61
CA PRO A 8 -16.40 5.95 -3.62
C PRO A 8 -15.55 7.09 -3.05
N LEU A 9 -14.25 6.83 -2.91
CA LEU A 9 -13.25 7.87 -2.65
C LEU A 9 -13.13 8.75 -3.91
N SER A 10 -12.59 9.97 -3.80
CA SER A 10 -12.31 10.80 -4.99
C SER A 10 -10.93 10.45 -5.59
N ALA A 11 -10.68 10.80 -6.85
CA ALA A 11 -9.34 10.67 -7.44
C ALA A 11 -8.28 11.60 -6.82
N THR A 12 -8.66 12.53 -5.94
CA THR A 12 -7.77 13.43 -5.20
C THR A 12 -7.69 13.09 -3.72
N THR A 13 -8.02 11.85 -3.37
CA THR A 13 -8.17 11.42 -1.98
C THR A 13 -6.84 11.50 -1.22
N ASP A 14 -6.92 12.03 -0.01
CA ASP A 14 -5.84 12.18 0.96
C ASP A 14 -6.20 11.32 2.19
N ARG A 15 -5.40 10.27 2.43
CA ARG A 15 -5.73 9.21 3.40
C ARG A 15 -4.50 8.64 4.08
N TRP A 16 -4.71 8.26 5.32
CA TRP A 16 -3.75 7.60 6.19
C TRP A 16 -4.20 6.18 6.48
N TYR A 17 -3.28 5.22 6.48
CA TYR A 17 -3.53 3.82 6.74
C TYR A 17 -2.50 3.32 7.75
N GLY A 18 -2.95 2.85 8.91
CA GLY A 18 -2.09 2.22 9.91
C GLY A 18 -2.50 0.76 10.11
N PHE A 19 -1.52 -0.12 10.30
CA PHE A 19 -1.76 -1.53 10.60
C PHE A 19 -0.47 -2.20 11.07
N SER A 20 -0.60 -3.24 11.88
CA SER A 20 0.50 -4.13 12.22
C SER A 20 0.41 -5.40 11.38
N VAL A 21 1.57 -5.95 11.01
CA VAL A 21 1.67 -7.22 10.30
C VAL A 21 2.65 -8.15 10.99
N TYR A 22 2.27 -9.42 11.15
CA TYR A 22 3.17 -10.48 11.59
C TYR A 22 3.40 -11.44 10.45
N ILE A 23 4.67 -11.71 10.15
CA ILE A 23 5.08 -12.57 9.05
C ILE A 23 6.02 -13.64 9.60
N SER A 24 5.57 -14.90 9.63
CA SER A 24 6.40 -16.01 10.12
C SER A 24 7.39 -16.45 9.05
N SER A 25 8.66 -16.68 9.43
CA SER A 25 9.65 -17.27 8.53
C SER A 25 9.31 -18.71 8.14
N ASP A 26 8.55 -19.41 8.98
CA ASP A 26 8.21 -20.82 8.80
C ASP A 26 6.93 -21.00 7.97
N GLU A 27 5.94 -20.12 8.15
CA GLU A 27 4.65 -20.19 7.47
C GLU A 27 4.61 -19.44 6.14
N LEU A 28 5.43 -18.39 5.97
CA LEU A 28 5.55 -17.67 4.71
C LEU A 28 6.87 -18.00 3.98
N LYS A 29 6.81 -19.07 3.19
CA LYS A 29 7.91 -19.43 2.29
C LYS A 29 7.80 -18.63 0.98
N LEU A 30 8.71 -17.69 0.80
CA LEU A 30 8.87 -16.94 -0.44
C LEU A 30 9.72 -17.75 -1.43
N GLU A 31 9.17 -18.03 -2.60
CA GLU A 31 9.91 -18.63 -3.70
C GLU A 31 10.69 -17.56 -4.49
N ASP A 32 11.67 -18.00 -5.29
CA ASP A 32 12.35 -17.12 -6.24
C ASP A 32 11.33 -16.44 -7.16
N LYS A 33 11.41 -15.11 -7.24
CA LYS A 33 10.48 -14.25 -7.99
C LYS A 33 9.03 -14.27 -7.48
N SER A 34 8.80 -14.72 -6.25
CA SER A 34 7.51 -14.51 -5.59
C SER A 34 7.24 -13.01 -5.43
N HIS A 35 5.98 -12.64 -5.66
CA HIS A 35 5.49 -11.29 -5.50
C HIS A 35 4.23 -11.38 -4.64
N VAL A 36 4.40 -11.15 -3.35
CA VAL A 36 3.33 -11.24 -2.36
C VAL A 36 2.94 -9.84 -1.95
N LEU A 37 1.79 -9.35 -2.43
CA LEU A 37 1.22 -8.10 -1.94
C LEU A 37 0.62 -8.36 -0.57
N ILE A 38 0.93 -7.48 0.39
CA ILE A 38 0.37 -7.51 1.75
C ILE A 38 -0.61 -6.36 1.99
N PHE A 39 -0.47 -5.28 1.21
CA PHE A 39 -1.35 -4.13 1.21
C PHE A 39 -1.40 -3.50 -0.19
N GLN A 40 -2.56 -3.01 -0.60
CA GLN A 40 -2.71 -2.24 -1.83
C GLN A 40 -3.82 -1.21 -1.71
N LEU A 41 -3.67 -0.13 -2.47
CA LEU A 41 -4.78 0.76 -2.84
C LEU A 41 -5.13 0.42 -4.28
N HIS A 42 -6.22 -0.31 -4.50
CA HIS A 42 -6.61 -0.76 -5.83
C HIS A 42 -7.58 0.25 -6.46
N ALA A 43 -7.31 0.65 -7.70
CA ALA A 43 -8.20 1.56 -8.42
C ALA A 43 -9.50 0.85 -8.82
N THR A 44 -10.58 1.62 -8.93
CA THR A 44 -11.88 1.15 -9.43
C THR A 44 -12.03 1.64 -10.86
N PRO A 45 -12.10 0.75 -11.87
CA PRO A 45 -12.28 1.16 -13.26
C PRO A 45 -13.57 1.96 -13.45
N ASP A 46 -13.54 2.91 -14.38
CA ASP A 46 -14.73 3.59 -14.89
C ASP A 46 -15.53 2.61 -15.76
N PHE A 47 -16.39 1.79 -15.12
CA PHE A 47 -17.18 0.75 -15.79
C PHE A 47 -18.09 1.29 -16.91
N THR A 48 -18.55 2.53 -16.81
CA THR A 48 -19.34 3.20 -17.84
C THR A 48 -18.55 3.41 -19.13
N LEU A 49 -17.22 3.51 -19.03
CA LEU A 49 -16.29 3.64 -20.16
C LEU A 49 -15.71 2.29 -20.62
N LYS A 50 -16.18 1.18 -20.04
CA LYS A 50 -15.67 -0.18 -20.30
C LYS A 50 -14.17 -0.34 -20.03
N GLU A 51 -13.69 0.41 -19.06
CA GLU A 51 -12.30 0.41 -18.68
C GLU A 51 -11.89 -0.92 -18.01
N PRO A 52 -10.73 -1.50 -18.37
CA PRO A 52 -10.28 -2.75 -17.77
C PRO A 52 -9.75 -2.54 -16.35
N TRP A 53 -9.77 -3.59 -15.54
CA TRP A 53 -8.98 -3.65 -14.32
C TRP A 53 -7.49 -3.52 -14.63
N ARG A 54 -6.78 -2.85 -13.72
CA ARG A 54 -5.36 -2.55 -13.86
C ARG A 54 -4.59 -2.68 -12.55
N VAL A 55 -3.27 -2.59 -12.62
CA VAL A 55 -2.38 -2.65 -11.46
C VAL A 55 -2.79 -1.62 -10.41
N PRO A 56 -2.66 -1.94 -9.11
CA PRO A 56 -2.94 -0.96 -8.08
C PRO A 56 -2.00 0.25 -8.23
N PRO A 57 -2.51 1.49 -8.08
CA PRO A 57 -1.68 2.68 -8.10
C PRO A 57 -0.70 2.75 -6.92
N VAL A 58 -0.99 2.06 -5.81
CA VAL A 58 -0.08 1.93 -4.65
C VAL A 58 -0.14 0.50 -4.11
N SER A 59 1.02 -0.08 -3.78
CA SER A 59 1.07 -1.36 -3.05
C SER A 59 2.32 -1.52 -2.21
N LEU A 60 2.20 -2.31 -1.13
CA LEU A 60 3.32 -2.89 -0.41
C LEU A 60 3.41 -4.38 -0.74
N SER A 61 4.57 -4.82 -1.19
CA SER A 61 4.79 -6.23 -1.53
C SER A 61 6.14 -6.75 -1.08
N LEU A 62 6.14 -8.01 -0.63
CA LEU A 62 7.36 -8.79 -0.39
C LEU A 62 7.85 -9.30 -1.75
N ARG A 63 9.01 -8.78 -2.16
CA ARG A 63 9.66 -9.09 -3.44
C ARG A 63 11.12 -8.61 -3.41
N ASP A 64 11.98 -9.24 -4.22
CA ASP A 64 13.38 -8.83 -4.43
C ASP A 64 14.16 -8.74 -3.09
N GLY A 65 13.90 -9.65 -2.15
CA GLY A 65 14.58 -9.74 -0.85
C GLY A 65 14.11 -8.73 0.20
N GLY A 66 12.98 -8.04 0.00
CA GLY A 66 12.47 -7.08 0.97
C GLY A 66 11.03 -6.67 0.77
N LEU A 67 10.57 -5.78 1.64
CA LEU A 67 9.31 -5.07 1.46
C LEU A 67 9.55 -3.91 0.49
N ARG A 68 8.70 -3.83 -0.53
CA ARG A 68 8.79 -2.85 -1.61
C ARG A 68 7.52 -2.03 -1.64
N PHE A 69 7.67 -0.71 -1.69
CA PHE A 69 6.59 0.21 -1.95
C PHE A 69 6.56 0.51 -3.45
N TRP A 70 5.44 0.22 -4.10
CA TRP A 70 5.18 0.55 -5.49
C TRP A 70 4.21 1.71 -5.55
N HIS A 71 4.47 2.64 -6.48
CA HIS A 71 3.47 3.61 -6.90
C HIS A 71 3.50 3.86 -8.41
N THR A 72 2.37 4.25 -8.99
CA THR A 72 2.26 4.59 -10.42
C THR A 72 1.18 5.63 -10.67
N TYR A 73 1.10 6.10 -11.91
CA TYR A 73 0.04 6.99 -12.38
C TYR A 73 -0.33 6.74 -13.84
N ASP A 74 -1.48 7.26 -14.25
CA ASP A 74 -1.86 7.47 -15.66
C ASP A 74 -2.81 8.66 -15.80
N HIS A 75 -2.54 9.51 -16.79
CA HIS A 75 -3.35 10.69 -17.13
C HIS A 75 -4.53 10.35 -18.04
N ALA A 76 -4.47 9.20 -18.73
CA ALA A 76 -5.51 8.80 -19.67
C ALA A 76 -6.86 8.61 -18.95
N LYS A 77 -7.91 9.20 -19.54
CA LYS A 77 -9.30 9.06 -19.03
C LYS A 77 -9.80 7.62 -19.05
N VAL A 78 -9.24 6.80 -19.95
CA VAL A 78 -9.38 5.35 -19.94
C VAL A 78 -7.96 4.79 -19.93
N SER A 79 -7.45 4.42 -18.76
CA SER A 79 -6.10 3.88 -18.63
C SER A 79 -6.04 2.47 -19.28
N PRO A 80 -4.93 2.14 -19.94
CA PRO A 80 -4.78 0.89 -20.66
C PRO A 80 -4.56 -0.29 -19.71
N LYS A 81 -4.39 -1.49 -20.28
CA LYS A 81 -3.98 -2.67 -19.51
C LYS A 81 -2.60 -2.46 -18.86
N ASN A 82 -2.38 -3.19 -17.76
CA ASN A 82 -1.19 -3.20 -16.91
C ASN A 82 0.13 -2.88 -17.61
N ASP A 83 0.47 -3.62 -18.65
CA ASP A 83 1.82 -3.56 -19.25
C ASP A 83 2.12 -2.18 -19.87
N ASN A 84 1.08 -1.41 -20.21
CA ASN A 84 1.20 -0.05 -20.73
C ASN A 84 1.27 1.02 -19.62
N ILE A 85 0.89 0.69 -18.38
CA ILE A 85 0.97 1.60 -17.21
C ILE A 85 2.27 1.39 -16.45
N ARG A 86 2.78 0.15 -16.40
CA ARG A 86 4.02 -0.22 -15.70
C ARG A 86 5.23 0.69 -16.01
N PRO A 87 5.41 1.23 -17.24
CA PRO A 87 6.50 2.18 -17.51
C PRO A 87 6.47 3.46 -16.65
N ASN A 88 5.30 3.88 -16.15
CA ASN A 88 5.17 5.05 -15.27
C ASN A 88 5.48 4.73 -13.80
N GLY A 89 5.49 3.45 -13.44
CA GLY A 89 5.56 3.05 -12.05
C GLY A 89 6.97 2.94 -11.49
N LYS A 90 7.09 3.14 -10.19
CA LYS A 90 8.35 3.14 -9.45
C LYS A 90 8.23 2.22 -8.23
N ALA A 91 9.29 1.48 -7.96
CA ALA A 91 9.43 0.62 -6.79
C ALA A 91 10.55 1.13 -5.88
N HIS A 92 10.29 1.18 -4.57
CA HIS A 92 11.21 1.65 -3.54
C HIS A 92 11.44 0.55 -2.51
N THR A 93 12.67 0.39 -2.01
CA THR A 93 12.94 -0.52 -0.88
C THR A 93 12.46 0.15 0.38
N VAL A 94 11.64 -0.56 1.15
CA VAL A 94 11.20 -0.13 2.48
C VAL A 94 12.11 -0.74 3.54
N CYS A 95 12.16 -2.07 3.62
CA CYS A 95 13.07 -2.78 4.52
C CYS A 95 13.49 -4.12 3.92
N LYS A 96 14.50 -4.76 4.53
CA LYS A 96 14.89 -6.11 4.12
C LYS A 96 13.90 -7.12 4.69
N GLN A 97 13.74 -8.22 3.99
CA GLN A 97 12.81 -9.29 4.35
C GLN A 97 13.11 -9.87 5.75
N GLN A 98 14.40 -9.99 6.10
CA GLN A 98 14.84 -10.44 7.42
C GLN A 98 14.40 -9.52 8.58
N ASP A 99 14.11 -8.25 8.31
CA ASP A 99 13.71 -7.28 9.34
C ASP A 99 12.22 -7.42 9.73
N LEU A 100 11.48 -8.30 9.03
CA LEU A 100 10.03 -8.51 9.18
C LEU A 100 9.68 -9.87 9.81
N TRP A 101 10.64 -10.78 9.89
CA TRP A 101 10.37 -12.15 10.30
C TRP A 101 10.11 -12.28 11.79
N ASP A 102 9.11 -13.10 12.11
CA ASP A 102 8.78 -13.59 13.45
C ASP A 102 8.60 -12.49 14.49
N ARG A 103 8.03 -11.37 14.06
CA ARG A 103 7.63 -10.25 14.91
C ARG A 103 6.47 -9.48 14.29
N TRP A 104 5.79 -8.73 15.14
CA TRP A 104 4.90 -7.67 14.69
C TRP A 104 5.73 -6.51 14.15
N THR A 105 5.32 -6.00 13.00
CA THR A 105 5.86 -4.80 12.36
C THR A 105 4.75 -3.79 12.16
N ASP A 106 4.95 -2.58 12.67
CA ASP A 106 3.96 -1.51 12.53
C ASP A 106 4.22 -0.72 11.26
N ILE A 107 3.17 -0.57 10.45
CA ILE A 107 3.24 0.10 9.16
C ILE A 107 2.24 1.24 9.14
N VAL A 108 2.72 2.42 8.72
CA VAL A 108 1.87 3.53 8.34
C VAL A 108 2.13 3.89 6.89
N VAL A 109 1.06 4.10 6.13
CA VAL A 109 1.10 4.59 4.75
C VAL A 109 0.22 5.83 4.67
N HIS A 110 0.76 6.92 4.13
CA HIS A 110 0.01 8.12 3.79
C HIS A 110 0.09 8.37 2.30
N THR A 111 -1.06 8.57 1.66
CA THR A 111 -1.15 8.85 0.24
C THR A 111 -2.11 9.98 -0.03
N LYS A 112 -1.66 10.90 -0.89
CA LYS A 112 -2.50 11.93 -1.51
C LYS A 112 -2.47 11.73 -3.02
N PHE A 113 -3.58 11.31 -3.61
CA PHE A 113 -3.68 11.12 -5.06
C PHE A 113 -3.77 12.48 -5.78
N SER A 114 -3.07 12.58 -6.91
CA SER A 114 -3.08 13.77 -7.77
C SER A 114 -2.39 13.47 -9.09
N LEU A 115 -2.93 13.96 -10.20
CA LEU A 115 -2.30 13.95 -11.52
C LEU A 115 -1.73 15.33 -11.91
N GLU A 116 -1.49 16.21 -10.93
CA GLU A 116 -1.00 17.56 -11.15
C GLU A 116 0.33 17.81 -10.44
N LYS A 117 1.17 16.79 -10.27
CA LYS A 117 2.41 16.88 -9.48
C LYS A 117 2.20 17.40 -8.06
N LYS A 118 1.06 17.09 -7.43
CA LYS A 118 0.77 17.42 -6.01
C LYS A 118 0.62 16.16 -5.15
N GLY A 119 0.91 14.99 -5.72
CA GLY A 119 0.77 13.73 -5.03
C GLY A 119 1.79 13.55 -3.92
N VAL A 120 1.38 12.80 -2.90
CA VAL A 120 2.20 12.46 -1.73
C VAL A 120 2.16 10.95 -1.52
N ALA A 121 3.30 10.36 -1.21
CA ALA A 121 3.42 8.96 -0.82
C ALA A 121 4.49 8.84 0.27
N GLN A 122 4.06 8.48 1.47
CA GLN A 122 4.94 8.35 2.63
C GLN A 122 4.71 6.99 3.31
N VAL A 123 5.78 6.41 3.86
CA VAL A 123 5.75 5.11 4.53
C VAL A 123 6.60 5.15 5.80
N TRP A 124 6.05 4.63 6.89
CA TRP A 124 6.75 4.41 8.15
C TRP A 124 6.77 2.92 8.49
N ILE A 125 7.87 2.49 9.10
CA ILE A 125 8.05 1.15 9.67
C ILE A 125 8.51 1.32 11.13
N ASP A 126 7.78 0.73 12.07
CA ASP A 126 8.03 0.82 13.51
C ASP A 126 8.31 2.25 13.97
N GLY A 127 7.44 3.17 13.53
CA GLY A 127 7.54 4.60 13.81
C GLY A 127 8.60 5.37 13.04
N LYS A 128 9.53 4.72 12.33
CA LYS A 128 10.53 5.44 11.52
C LYS A 128 10.02 5.74 10.12
N GLN A 129 10.09 7.00 9.69
CA GLN A 129 9.77 7.36 8.30
C GLN A 129 10.85 6.81 7.35
N ILE A 130 10.44 5.92 6.46
CA ILE A 130 11.31 5.26 5.49
C ILE A 130 11.22 5.92 4.12
N LEU A 131 10.01 6.32 3.72
CA LEU A 131 9.76 7.01 2.45
C LEU A 131 9.03 8.31 2.69
N ASP A 132 9.47 9.35 1.97
CA ASP A 132 8.90 10.68 2.01
C ASP A 132 8.89 11.32 0.61
N ILE A 133 7.87 11.01 -0.19
CA ILE A 133 7.80 11.42 -1.60
C ILE A 133 6.68 12.46 -1.77
N HIS A 134 7.05 13.61 -2.32
CA HIS A 134 6.15 14.71 -2.63
C HIS A 134 6.27 15.14 -4.09
N GLY A 135 5.27 15.88 -4.58
CA GLY A 135 5.35 16.55 -5.88
C GLY A 135 5.25 15.61 -7.08
N ILE A 136 4.59 14.45 -6.91
CA ILE A 136 4.49 13.41 -7.94
C ILE A 136 3.10 13.36 -8.57
N ASP A 137 3.01 12.75 -9.75
CA ASP A 137 1.73 12.21 -10.21
C ASP A 137 1.52 10.86 -9.53
N LEU A 138 0.32 10.64 -9.03
CA LEU A 138 -0.08 9.46 -8.28
C LEU A 138 -1.56 9.17 -8.52
N GLY A 139 -1.87 7.95 -8.98
CA GLY A 139 -3.24 7.51 -9.22
C GLY A 139 -3.68 7.56 -10.68
N TYR A 140 -4.97 7.43 -10.92
CA TYR A 140 -5.56 7.39 -12.25
C TYR A 140 -6.65 8.45 -12.42
N ASN A 141 -6.94 8.80 -13.66
CA ASN A 141 -7.97 9.78 -14.03
C ASN A 141 -9.39 9.16 -14.01
N ASP A 142 -9.72 8.57 -12.86
CA ASP A 142 -10.94 7.80 -12.65
C ASP A 142 -11.98 8.63 -11.88
N VAL A 143 -13.27 8.32 -12.03
CA VAL A 143 -14.31 8.99 -11.23
C VAL A 143 -14.24 8.54 -9.78
N VAL A 144 -13.90 7.28 -9.55
CA VAL A 144 -13.82 6.66 -8.22
C VAL A 144 -12.36 6.42 -7.86
N GLY A 145 -11.98 6.94 -6.71
CA GLY A 145 -10.65 6.79 -6.13
C GLY A 145 -10.35 5.35 -5.68
N PRO A 146 -9.08 5.07 -5.38
CA PRO A 146 -8.66 3.73 -4.98
C PRO A 146 -9.19 3.31 -3.61
N TYR A 147 -9.48 2.01 -3.43
CA TYR A 147 -9.89 1.44 -2.14
C TYR A 147 -8.78 0.57 -1.53
N PRO A 148 -8.63 0.56 -0.20
CA PRO A 148 -7.60 -0.23 0.45
C PRO A 148 -7.96 -1.72 0.51
N SER A 149 -6.93 -2.56 0.44
CA SER A 149 -7.01 -3.99 0.72
C SER A 149 -5.80 -4.46 1.51
N TRP A 150 -6.03 -5.32 2.49
CA TRP A 150 -4.98 -5.99 3.28
C TRP A 150 -5.07 -7.50 3.10
N GLY A 151 -3.97 -8.20 3.30
CA GLY A 151 -3.93 -9.65 3.22
C GLY A 151 -2.93 -10.16 2.20
N LEU A 152 -2.87 -11.47 2.05
CA LEU A 152 -1.96 -12.11 1.13
C LEU A 152 -2.55 -12.16 -0.29
N TYR A 153 -1.86 -11.57 -1.25
CA TYR A 153 -2.14 -11.75 -2.67
C TYR A 153 -0.88 -12.11 -3.45
N SER A 154 -0.87 -13.30 -4.03
CA SER A 154 0.20 -13.80 -4.89
C SER A 154 -0.38 -14.71 -5.96
N TYR A 155 0.18 -14.64 -7.17
CA TYR A 155 -0.18 -15.52 -8.28
C TYR A 155 0.63 -16.82 -8.30
N LYS A 156 1.66 -16.95 -7.44
CA LYS A 156 2.59 -18.08 -7.41
C LYS A 156 2.94 -18.47 -5.98
N GLY A 157 3.42 -19.69 -5.80
CA GLY A 157 3.91 -20.27 -4.56
C GLY A 157 2.91 -21.17 -3.83
N PRO A 158 3.24 -21.64 -2.61
CA PRO A 158 2.51 -22.71 -1.94
C PRO A 158 1.03 -22.40 -1.73
N GLU A 159 0.20 -23.44 -1.74
CA GLU A 159 -1.24 -23.32 -1.54
C GLU A 159 -1.60 -22.78 -0.15
N SER A 160 -0.81 -23.13 0.88
CA SER A 160 -1.00 -22.65 2.24
C SER A 160 0.12 -21.70 2.65
N ARG A 161 -0.28 -20.48 3.00
CA ARG A 161 0.57 -19.43 3.57
C ARG A 161 -0.27 -18.61 4.52
N VAL A 162 0.34 -18.17 5.61
CA VAL A 162 -0.33 -17.38 6.63
C VAL A 162 0.48 -16.12 6.91
N ILE A 163 -0.26 -15.01 7.02
CA ILE A 163 0.24 -13.74 7.55
C ILE A 163 -0.88 -13.18 8.42
N TYR A 164 -0.52 -12.51 9.51
CA TYR A 164 -1.47 -11.94 10.44
C TYR A 164 -1.46 -10.42 10.35
N PHE A 165 -2.62 -9.83 10.56
CA PHE A 165 -2.79 -8.39 10.64
C PHE A 165 -3.48 -8.05 11.94
N ASP A 166 -3.10 -6.91 12.53
CA ASP A 166 -3.75 -6.33 13.69
C ASP A 166 -3.78 -4.80 13.56
N GLU A 167 -4.55 -4.14 14.44
CA GLU A 167 -4.60 -2.69 14.60
C GLU A 167 -4.84 -1.90 13.30
N ILE A 168 -5.65 -2.45 12.39
CA ILE A 168 -6.00 -1.78 11.14
C ILE A 168 -6.81 -0.51 11.44
N SER A 169 -6.30 0.61 10.96
CA SER A 169 -6.92 1.92 11.09
C SER A 169 -6.83 2.69 9.77
N VAL A 170 -7.83 3.56 9.54
CA VAL A 170 -7.89 4.43 8.36
C VAL A 170 -8.25 5.84 8.83
N GLY A 171 -7.41 6.80 8.47
CA GLY A 171 -7.59 8.22 8.74
C GLY A 171 -7.95 8.98 7.46
N ASP A 172 -8.75 10.03 7.61
CA ASP A 172 -9.14 10.91 6.51
C ASP A 172 -8.09 12.01 6.23
N GLU A 173 -8.42 13.02 5.43
CA GLU A 173 -7.52 14.12 5.09
C GLU A 173 -7.14 15.02 6.29
N ASN A 174 -7.86 14.91 7.41
CA ASN A 174 -7.58 15.64 8.64
C ASN A 174 -6.75 14.80 9.63
N ALA A 175 -6.53 13.52 9.32
CA ALA A 175 -5.71 12.64 10.13
C ALA A 175 -4.21 12.95 9.97
N SER A 176 -3.44 12.41 10.90
CA SER A 176 -1.99 12.45 10.94
C SER A 176 -1.44 11.05 11.25
N TYR A 177 -0.11 10.93 11.27
CA TYR A 177 0.57 9.70 11.71
C TYR A 177 0.02 9.20 13.06
N ALA A 178 -0.12 10.09 14.05
CA ALA A 178 -0.54 9.71 15.40
C ALA A 178 -1.97 9.17 15.46
N ASP A 179 -2.82 9.57 14.51
CA ASP A 179 -4.23 9.15 14.47
C ASP A 179 -4.42 7.76 13.87
N VAL A 180 -3.41 7.20 13.19
CA VAL A 180 -3.50 5.88 12.55
C VAL A 180 -2.46 4.88 13.04
N ALA A 181 -1.34 5.33 13.58
CA ALA A 181 -0.24 4.44 13.87
C ALA A 181 -0.62 3.37 14.95
N PRO A 182 -0.27 2.09 14.75
CA PRO A 182 -0.52 1.00 15.70
C PRO A 182 0.13 1.20 17.07
N GLY A 183 -0.38 0.60 18.13
CA GLY A 183 0.13 0.80 19.50
C GLY A 183 -0.25 2.15 20.13
N ARG A 184 -1.12 2.93 19.48
CA ARG A 184 -1.63 4.20 20.03
C ARG A 184 -2.57 4.00 21.22
N LEU A 185 -3.24 2.85 21.28
CA LEU A 185 -4.23 2.54 22.32
C LEU A 185 -3.59 1.91 23.56
N ASP A 186 -2.44 1.26 23.41
CA ASP A 186 -1.71 0.59 24.50
C ASP A 186 -0.37 1.27 24.85
N GLN A 187 -0.06 2.40 24.21
CA GLN A 187 1.15 3.22 24.41
C GLN A 187 2.48 2.48 24.08
N THR A 188 2.43 1.42 23.28
CA THR A 188 3.63 0.68 22.87
C THR A 188 4.39 1.31 21.71
N GLN A 189 3.83 2.38 21.11
CA GLN A 189 4.52 3.22 20.14
C GLN A 189 5.92 3.59 20.64
N HIS A 190 6.96 3.08 19.97
CA HIS A 190 8.30 3.60 20.16
C HIS A 190 8.31 5.05 19.66
N PRO A 191 8.62 6.05 20.52
CA PRO A 191 8.60 7.44 20.09
C PRO A 191 9.55 7.64 18.92
N LEU A 192 9.12 8.46 17.94
CA LEU A 192 9.98 8.97 16.87
C LEU A 192 11.30 9.42 17.49
N ALA A 193 12.39 8.71 17.19
CA ALA A 193 13.72 9.16 17.59
C ALA A 193 13.92 10.55 16.97
N LYS A 194 14.08 11.55 17.84
CA LYS A 194 14.36 12.94 17.44
C LYS A 194 15.68 13.05 16.69
#